data_AF-A0A6L4YWY5-F1
#
_entry.id   AF-A0A6L4YWY5-F1
#
_cell.length_a   1.000
_cell.length_b   1.000
_cell.length_c   1.000
_cell.angle_alpha   90.00
_cell.angle_beta   90.00
_cell.angle_gamma   90.00
#
_symmetry.space_group_name_H-M   'P 1'
#
loop_
_entity.id
_entity.type
_entity.pdbx_description
1 polymer ?
#
loop_
_entity_poly.entity_id
_entity_poly.type
_entity_poly.pdbx_seq_one_letter_code
_entity_poly.pdbx_strand_id
1 'polypeptide(L)' 'MDKASLRRLKEQLPKRYAKQIKEMTGKSYASIFKTFNENSNLVVVEVVDAALEIVETRKNEARKREERLAQL' A
#
# COMPACT_ATOMS: atom_id res chain seq x y z
N MET A 1 2.76 11.25 8.05
CA MET A 1 3.60 10.33 7.26
C MET A 1 4.46 11.18 6.34
N ASP A 2 5.76 10.91 6.23
CA ASP A 2 6.66 11.62 5.31
C ASP A 2 6.70 10.95 3.92
N LYS A 3 7.25 11.65 2.92
CA LYS A 3 7.36 11.21 1.54
C LYS A 3 8.30 10.01 1.38
N ALA A 4 9.30 9.88 2.24
CA ALA A 4 10.17 8.70 2.24
C ALA A 4 9.39 7.46 2.72
N SER A 5 8.57 7.59 3.75
CA SER A 5 7.65 6.54 4.20
C SER A 5 6.67 6.14 3.10
N LEU A 6 6.07 7.10 2.36
CA LEU A 6 5.19 6.78 1.22
C LEU A 6 5.93 6.05 0.10
N ARG A 7 7.19 6.44 -0.18
CA ARG A 7 8.02 5.74 -1.16
C ARG A 7 8.30 4.30 -0.74
N ARG A 8 8.65 4.07 0.54
CA ARG A 8 8.86 2.70 1.09
C ARG A 8 7.58 1.86 1.02
N LEU A 9 6.42 2.46 1.23
CA LEU A 9 5.14 1.77 1.10
C LEU A 9 4.92 1.36 -0.36
N LYS A 10 5.16 2.26 -1.32
CA LYS A 10 5.06 1.99 -2.76
C LYS A 10 5.94 0.82 -3.20
N GLU A 11 7.15 0.69 -2.65
CA GLU A 11 8.09 -0.39 -2.97
C GLU A 11 7.62 -1.77 -2.47
N GLN A 12 6.85 -1.81 -1.37
CA GLN A 12 6.28 -3.05 -0.82
C GLN A 12 5.04 -3.53 -1.57
N LEU A 13 4.42 -2.66 -2.36
CA LEU A 13 3.17 -2.95 -3.07
C LEU A 13 3.40 -3.88 -4.29
N PRO A 14 2.47 -4.81 -4.57
CA PRO A 14 2.57 -5.74 -5.70
C PRO A 14 2.36 -5.03 -7.04
N LYS A 15 2.90 -5.54 -8.16
CA LYS A 15 2.83 -4.88 -9.50
C LYS A 15 1.44 -4.36 -9.93
N ARG A 16 0.34 -4.94 -9.44
CA ARG A 16 -1.06 -4.54 -9.76
C ARG A 16 -1.73 -3.65 -8.70
N TYR A 17 -1.00 -3.17 -7.70
CA TYR A 17 -1.54 -2.38 -6.58
C TYR A 17 -2.34 -1.16 -7.04
N ALA A 18 -1.91 -0.50 -8.12
CA ALA A 18 -2.54 0.72 -8.60
C ALA A 18 -4.00 0.49 -9.02
N LYS A 19 -4.31 -0.69 -9.56
CA LYS A 19 -5.68 -1.09 -9.90
C LYS A 19 -6.49 -1.35 -8.62
N GLN A 20 -5.93 -2.13 -7.69
CA GLN A 20 -6.58 -2.47 -6.42
C GLN A 20 -6.92 -1.24 -5.58
N ILE A 21 -5.96 -0.33 -5.39
CA ILE A 21 -6.19 0.91 -4.62
C ILE A 21 -7.24 1.78 -5.30
N LYS A 22 -7.24 1.86 -6.64
CA LYS A 22 -8.25 2.62 -7.39
C LYS A 22 -9.64 2.01 -7.25
N GLU A 23 -9.75 0.69 -7.22
CA GLU A 23 -11.01 -0.02 -6.97
C GLU A 23 -11.52 0.21 -5.53
N MET A 24 -10.62 0.26 -4.54
CA MET A 24 -10.99 0.48 -3.14
C MET A 24 -11.36 1.94 -2.83
N THR A 25 -10.63 2.90 -3.39
CA THR A 25 -10.68 4.31 -2.95
C THR A 25 -11.19 5.28 -4.02
N GLY A 26 -11.37 4.81 -5.26
CA GLY A 26 -11.64 5.66 -6.42
C GLY A 26 -10.46 6.55 -6.85
N LYS A 27 -9.36 6.56 -6.10
CA LYS A 27 -8.22 7.47 -6.26
C LYS A 27 -6.96 6.71 -6.66
N SER A 28 -6.09 7.38 -7.41
CA SER A 28 -4.80 6.82 -7.84
C SER A 28 -3.70 7.11 -6.84
N TYR A 29 -3.10 6.07 -6.26
CA TYR A 29 -1.95 6.18 -5.37
C TYR A 29 -0.79 6.99 -5.99
N ALA A 30 -0.55 6.83 -7.30
CA ALA A 30 0.50 7.57 -8.00
C ALA A 30 0.20 9.08 -8.11
N SER A 31 -1.07 9.43 -8.32
CA SER A 31 -1.52 10.82 -8.35
C SER A 31 -1.34 11.47 -6.97
N ILE A 32 -1.79 10.76 -5.93
CA ILE A 32 -1.63 11.14 -4.53
C ILE A 32 -0.15 11.32 -4.17
N PHE A 33 0.71 10.38 -4.53
CA PHE A 33 2.15 10.48 -4.27
C PHE A 33 2.78 11.70 -4.94
N LYS A 34 2.28 12.11 -6.12
CA LYS A 34 2.79 13.27 -6.87
C LYS A 34 2.34 14.60 -6.23
N THR A 35 1.11 14.67 -5.73
CA THR A 35 0.54 15.88 -5.11
C THR A 35 0.83 15.99 -3.62
N PHE A 36 1.35 14.93 -3.01
CA PHE A 36 1.72 14.91 -1.59
C PHE A 36 2.83 15.94 -1.30
N ASN A 37 2.52 16.85 -0.39
CA ASN A 37 3.43 17.84 0.16
C ASN A 37 3.38 17.74 1.69
N GLU A 38 4.52 17.47 2.31
CA GLU A 38 4.64 17.27 3.76
C GLU A 38 4.24 18.50 4.58
N ASN A 39 4.35 19.70 3.98
CA ASN A 39 3.99 20.97 4.60
C ASN A 39 2.54 21.40 4.30
N SER A 40 1.76 20.58 3.59
CA SER A 40 0.37 20.86 3.25
C SER A 40 -0.54 19.75 3.79
N ASN A 41 -1.66 20.14 4.41
CA ASN A 41 -2.68 19.23 4.97
C ASN A 41 -3.50 18.49 3.90
N LEU A 42 -2.88 18.04 2.80
CA LEU A 42 -3.55 17.12 1.89
C LEU A 42 -3.59 15.73 2.56
N VAL A 43 -4.64 15.50 3.35
CA VAL A 43 -4.83 14.24 4.08
C VAL A 43 -5.27 13.17 3.09
N VAL A 44 -4.40 12.18 2.84
CA VAL A 44 -4.63 11.11 1.85
C VAL A 44 -4.84 9.73 2.47
N VAL A 45 -5.40 9.76 3.68
CA VAL A 45 -5.57 8.62 4.60
C VAL A 45 -6.19 7.41 3.89
N GLU A 46 -7.31 7.56 3.18
CA GLU A 46 -7.99 6.44 2.50
C GLU A 46 -7.06 5.67 1.54
N VAL A 47 -6.21 6.39 0.81
CA VAL A 47 -5.30 5.81 -0.20
C VAL A 47 -4.09 5.16 0.46
N VAL A 48 -3.65 5.70 1.59
CA VAL A 48 -2.57 5.13 2.40
C VAL A 48 -3.05 3.89 3.13
N ASP A 49 -4.23 3.93 3.73
CA ASP A 49 -4.85 2.79 4.42
C ASP A 49 -5.07 1.64 3.45
N ALA A 50 -5.60 1.92 2.25
CA ALA A 50 -5.75 0.91 1.21
C ALA A 50 -4.41 0.28 0.80
N ALA A 51 -3.34 1.09 0.72
CA ALA A 51 -2.01 0.57 0.43
C ALA A 51 -1.46 -0.30 1.57
N LEU A 52 -1.69 0.10 2.83
CA LEU A 52 -1.28 -0.68 4.00
C LEU A 52 -2.01 -2.02 4.07
N GLU A 53 -3.32 -2.04 3.81
CA GLU A 53 -4.14 -3.25 3.78
C GLU A 53 -3.63 -4.26 2.74
N ILE A 54 -3.25 -3.79 1.54
CA ILE A 54 -2.67 -4.65 0.49
C ILE A 54 -1.33 -5.25 0.95
N VAL A 55 -0.47 -4.46 1.61
CA VAL A 55 0.82 -4.95 2.12
C VAL A 55 0.60 -5.99 3.22
N GLU A 56 -0.31 -5.74 4.16
CA GLU A 56 -0.59 -6.64 5.27
C GLU A 56 -1.21 -7.95 4.80
N THR A 57 -2.17 -7.89 3.88
CA THR A 57 -2.78 -9.08 3.26
C THR A 57 -1.70 -9.96 2.63
N ARG A 58 -0.77 -9.35 1.89
CA ARG A 58 0.30 -10.10 1.23
C ARG A 58 1.28 -10.73 2.22
N LYS A 59 1.61 -10.04 3.32
CA LYS A 59 2.45 -10.60 4.40
C LYS A 59 1.76 -11.78 5.07
N ASN A 60 0.46 -11.67 5.34
CA ASN A 60 -0.32 -12.74 5.94
C ASN A 60 -0.45 -13.96 5.00
N GLU A 61 -0.63 -13.75 3.71
CA GLU A 61 -0.62 -14.84 2.72
C GLU A 61 0.75 -15.53 2.61
N ALA A 62 1.84 -14.77 2.62
CA ALA A 62 3.19 -15.31 2.61
C ALA A 62 3.45 -16.16 3.85
N ARG A 63 3.12 -15.64 5.04
CA ARG A 63 3.28 -16.36 6.31
C ARG A 63 2.48 -17.67 6.34
N LYS A 64 1.22 -17.64 5.89
CA LYS A 64 0.38 -18.86 5.79
C LYS A 64 0.96 -19.90 4.83
N ARG A 65 1.65 -19.48 3.76
CA ARG A 65 2.32 -20.41 2.84
C ARG A 65 3.56 -21.04 3.46
N GLU A 66 4.37 -20.25 4.17
CA GLU A 66 5.54 -20.75 4.91
C GLU A 66 5.12 -21.73 6.00
N GLU A 67 4.09 -21.41 6.78
CA GLU A 67 3.52 -22.31 7.81
C GLU A 67 3.04 -23.65 7.22
N ARG A 68 2.43 -23.63 6.02
CA ARG A 68 2.00 -24.86 5.32
C ARG A 68 3.17 -25.68 4.77
N LEU A 69 4.23 -25.03 4.30
CA LEU A 69 5.43 -25.69 3.80
C LEU A 69 6.27 -26.30 4.93
N ALA A 70 6.27 -25.68 6.11
CA ALA A 70 6.97 -26.20 7.30
C ALA A 70 6.25 -27.37 7.98
N GLN A 71 4.98 -27.63 7.62
CA GLN A 71 4.19 -28.78 8.10
C GLN A 71 4.23 -30.00 7.16
N LEU A 72 4.96 -29.90 6.03
CA LEU A 72 5.25 -31.00 5.09
C LEU A 72 6.65 -31.56 5.35
#